data_AF-S7Q9W1-F1
#
_entry.id   AF-S7Q9W1-F1
#
_cell.length_a   1.000
_cell.length_b   1.000
_cell.length_c   1.000
_cell.angle_alpha   90.00
_cell.angle_beta   90.00
_cell.angle_gamma   90.00
#
_symmetry.space_group_name_H-M   'P 1'
#
loop_
_entity.id
_entity.type
_entity.pdbx_description
1 polymer ?
#
loop_
_entity_poly.entity_id
_entity_poly.type
_entity_poly.pdbx_seq_one_letter_code
_entity_poly.pdbx_strand_id
1 'polypeptide(L)'
;MYGCKVGPDGRLLRGYSQWAYDGADYLALNEDLTSWNAANMAAQVTQRKWEAEGWAKRVRSDLEGLCVESLLMCLEKEKETLQRADPPKAHVTHHPVSASEVTLRCWALGFYPADISLTWQRDGEDQTQDMELVETRPAGDGTFQKWAAVGVPPGEEQRYTCHVQHEGLPEPLTLRWEPPSHTFIIIMGIAGCLVLLGAVAGAVMWGRRRSGGKGGSYAQAASSDSAQGSDVSFSASRGETLSWGGVGRGEDWVVGCQWDTVSRKWTVIMSPVTATDLNLLIMIVFYSVRQLPCGD
;
A
#
# COMPACT_ATOMS: atom_id res chain seq x y z
N MET A 1 -0.56 0.06 -21.03
CA MET A 1 -0.68 1.32 -20.30
C MET A 1 -1.11 2.43 -21.24
N TYR A 2 -2.18 3.16 -20.90
CA TYR A 2 -2.70 4.27 -21.70
C TYR A 2 -3.07 5.42 -20.76
N GLY A 3 -2.74 6.66 -21.12
CA GLY A 3 -3.13 7.82 -20.31
C GLY A 3 -2.41 9.11 -20.69
N CYS A 4 -2.74 10.18 -20.00
CA CYS A 4 -2.19 11.52 -20.19
C CYS A 4 -1.71 12.10 -18.86
N LYS A 5 -0.64 12.89 -18.92
CA LYS A 5 -0.15 13.74 -17.84
C LYS A 5 -0.48 15.18 -18.21
N VAL A 6 -1.15 15.90 -17.31
CA VAL A 6 -1.48 17.32 -17.48
C VAL A 6 -0.61 18.19 -16.59
N GLY A 7 -0.32 19.41 -17.05
CA GLY A 7 0.37 20.43 -16.28
C GLY A 7 -0.58 21.24 -15.38
N PRO A 8 -0.04 22.14 -14.56
CA PRO A 8 -0.84 23.04 -13.73
C PRO A 8 -1.77 23.97 -14.53
N ASP A 9 -1.42 24.23 -15.80
CA ASP A 9 -2.21 25.01 -16.76
C ASP A 9 -3.30 24.19 -17.46
N GLY A 10 -3.45 22.90 -17.09
CA GLY A 10 -4.42 21.97 -17.65
C GLY A 10 -4.07 21.45 -19.05
N ARG A 11 -2.86 21.71 -19.55
CA ARG A 11 -2.43 21.24 -20.88
C ARG A 11 -1.76 19.89 -20.81
N LEU A 12 -1.84 19.14 -21.92
CA LEU A 12 -1.13 17.87 -22.06
C LEU A 12 0.39 18.10 -22.00
N LEU A 13 1.04 17.50 -21.00
CA LEU A 13 2.50 17.43 -20.90
C LEU A 13 3.05 16.17 -21.56
N ARG A 14 2.35 15.04 -21.42
CA ARG A 14 2.79 13.76 -21.97
C ARG A 14 1.63 12.81 -22.17
N GLY A 15 1.57 12.19 -23.35
CA GLY A 15 0.65 11.09 -23.65
C GLY A 15 1.36 9.73 -23.59
N TYR A 16 0.60 8.69 -23.27
CA TYR A 16 1.09 7.33 -23.21
C TYR A 16 0.13 6.38 -23.92
N SER A 17 0.68 5.52 -24.78
CA SER A 17 0.00 4.34 -25.32
C SER A 17 1.04 3.25 -25.52
N GLN A 18 1.12 2.33 -24.56
CA GLN A 18 2.13 1.29 -24.48
C GLN A 18 1.47 -0.07 -24.30
N TRP A 19 1.93 -1.04 -25.07
CA TRP A 19 1.39 -2.39 -25.16
C TRP A 19 2.49 -3.38 -24.83
N ALA A 20 2.13 -4.39 -24.04
CA ALA A 20 3.00 -5.48 -23.64
C ALA A 20 2.35 -6.82 -24.01
N TYR A 21 3.18 -7.82 -24.31
CA TYR A 21 2.77 -9.18 -24.60
C TYR A 21 3.63 -10.14 -23.75
N ASP A 22 2.99 -11.06 -23.02
CA ASP A 22 3.65 -11.96 -22.06
C ASP A 22 4.56 -11.25 -21.03
N GLY A 23 4.12 -10.07 -20.56
CA GLY A 23 4.87 -9.25 -19.59
C GLY A 23 6.09 -8.54 -20.16
N ALA A 24 6.38 -8.69 -21.46
CA ALA A 24 7.44 -7.98 -22.16
C ALA A 24 6.87 -6.83 -23.02
N ASP A 25 7.63 -5.75 -23.15
CA ASP A 25 7.27 -4.65 -24.03
C ASP A 25 7.03 -5.15 -25.46
N TYR A 26 5.98 -4.62 -26.11
CA TYR A 26 5.61 -4.99 -27.47
C TYR A 26 5.63 -3.77 -28.38
N LEU A 27 4.76 -2.78 -28.14
CA LEU A 27 4.61 -1.59 -28.99
C LEU A 27 4.31 -0.36 -28.14
N ALA A 28 5.00 0.75 -28.37
CA ALA A 28 4.82 1.99 -27.63
C ALA A 28 4.70 3.20 -28.56
N LEU A 29 3.77 4.11 -28.28
CA LEU A 29 3.72 5.41 -28.93
C LEU A 29 4.87 6.27 -28.40
N ASN A 30 5.62 6.88 -29.32
CA ASN A 30 6.72 7.77 -28.98
C ASN A 30 6.19 9.08 -28.37
N GLU A 31 7.08 9.82 -27.72
CA GLU A 31 6.74 11.10 -27.07
C GLU A 31 6.24 12.16 -28.06
N ASP A 32 6.62 12.01 -29.34
CA ASP A 32 6.12 12.86 -30.44
C ASP A 32 4.63 12.67 -30.73
N LEU A 33 4.01 11.59 -30.21
CA LEU A 33 2.63 11.17 -30.48
C LEU A 33 2.33 10.95 -31.97
N THR A 34 3.36 10.74 -32.79
CA THR A 34 3.24 10.57 -34.25
C THR A 34 3.80 9.25 -34.74
N SER A 35 4.74 8.65 -34.00
CA SER A 35 5.41 7.41 -34.41
C SER A 35 5.34 6.34 -33.31
N TRP A 36 5.55 5.09 -33.72
CA TRP A 36 5.54 3.94 -32.82
C TRP A 36 6.94 3.34 -32.68
N ASN A 37 7.24 2.80 -31.52
CA ASN A 37 8.44 2.03 -31.22
C ASN A 37 8.06 0.57 -31.00
N ALA A 38 8.62 -0.33 -31.81
CA ALA A 38 8.39 -1.77 -31.74
C ALA A 38 9.55 -2.46 -31.01
N ALA A 39 9.23 -3.29 -30.01
CA ALA A 39 10.23 -3.95 -29.18
C ALA A 39 10.87 -5.19 -29.86
N ASN A 40 10.18 -5.82 -30.81
CA ASN A 40 10.65 -7.02 -31.49
C ASN A 40 10.11 -7.15 -32.94
N MET A 41 10.56 -8.17 -33.67
CA MET A 41 10.19 -8.40 -35.06
C MET A 41 8.69 -8.63 -35.28
N ALA A 42 7.99 -9.23 -34.31
CA ALA A 42 6.55 -9.40 -34.39
C ALA A 42 5.84 -8.04 -34.23
N ALA A 43 6.29 -7.21 -33.29
CA ALA A 43 5.77 -5.87 -33.10
C ALA A 43 5.99 -4.96 -34.31
N GLN A 44 7.06 -5.14 -35.08
CA GLN A 44 7.28 -4.39 -36.32
C GLN A 44 6.17 -4.63 -37.37
N VAL A 45 5.57 -5.82 -37.38
CA VAL A 45 4.44 -6.12 -38.27
C VAL A 45 3.23 -5.25 -37.88
N THR A 46 2.93 -5.19 -36.59
CA THR A 46 1.87 -4.32 -36.06
C THR A 46 2.17 -2.84 -36.30
N GLN A 47 3.41 -2.40 -36.05
CA GLN A 47 3.85 -1.03 -36.28
C GLN A 47 3.55 -0.58 -37.72
N ARG A 48 4.01 -1.35 -38.73
CA ARG A 48 3.82 -0.98 -40.14
C ARG A 48 2.35 -0.88 -40.51
N LYS A 49 1.51 -1.79 -39.98
CA LYS A 49 0.05 -1.73 -40.17
C LYS A 49 -0.52 -0.44 -39.56
N TRP A 50 -0.12 -0.10 -38.34
CA TRP A 50 -0.63 1.08 -37.64
C TRP A 50 -0.17 2.39 -38.25
N GLU A 51 1.05 2.44 -38.76
CA GLU A 51 1.58 3.57 -39.52
C GLU A 51 0.82 3.75 -40.84
N ALA A 52 0.56 2.66 -41.58
CA ALA A 52 -0.20 2.71 -42.82
C ALA A 52 -1.67 3.17 -42.61
N GLU A 53 -2.28 2.76 -41.50
CA GLU A 53 -3.64 3.14 -41.12
C GLU A 53 -3.72 4.50 -40.40
N GLY A 54 -2.58 5.12 -40.07
CA GLY A 54 -2.53 6.44 -39.42
C GLY A 54 -3.02 6.44 -37.96
N TRP A 55 -2.91 5.33 -37.24
CA TRP A 55 -3.41 5.18 -35.87
C TRP A 55 -2.86 6.20 -34.88
N ALA A 56 -1.62 6.65 -35.06
CA ALA A 56 -0.99 7.64 -34.19
C ALA A 56 -1.82 8.93 -34.10
N LYS A 57 -2.41 9.38 -35.22
CA LYS A 57 -3.23 10.60 -35.25
C LYS A 57 -4.51 10.46 -34.40
N ARG A 58 -5.14 9.30 -34.44
CA ARG A 58 -6.35 9.02 -33.65
C ARG A 58 -6.01 8.99 -32.16
N VAL A 59 -4.98 8.22 -31.80
CA VAL A 59 -4.48 8.13 -30.42
C VAL A 59 -4.09 9.51 -29.88
N ARG A 60 -3.35 10.31 -30.67
CA ARG A 60 -3.01 11.69 -30.31
C ARG A 60 -4.26 12.52 -30.01
N SER A 61 -5.25 12.51 -30.90
CA SER A 61 -6.49 13.26 -30.71
C SER A 61 -7.22 12.87 -29.43
N ASP A 62 -7.24 11.58 -29.09
CA ASP A 62 -7.89 11.08 -27.87
C ASP A 62 -7.09 11.46 -26.61
N LEU A 63 -5.75 11.45 -26.68
CA LEU A 63 -4.86 11.85 -25.59
C LEU A 63 -4.87 13.37 -25.34
N GLU A 64 -4.93 14.18 -26.39
CA GLU A 64 -4.96 15.66 -26.32
C GLU A 64 -6.35 16.20 -25.93
N GLY A 65 -7.42 15.50 -26.34
CA GLY A 65 -8.80 15.90 -26.06
C GLY A 65 -9.40 15.15 -24.88
N LEU A 66 -10.00 13.99 -25.16
CA LEU A 66 -10.84 13.24 -24.21
C LEU A 66 -10.11 12.89 -22.91
N CYS A 67 -8.85 12.48 -22.99
CA CYS A 67 -8.08 12.11 -21.80
C CYS A 67 -7.87 13.32 -20.88
N VAL A 68 -7.44 14.45 -21.45
CA VAL A 68 -7.21 15.70 -20.69
C VAL A 68 -8.52 16.19 -20.09
N GLU A 69 -9.60 16.23 -20.89
CA GLU A 69 -10.91 16.68 -20.44
C GLU A 69 -11.44 15.83 -19.28
N SER A 70 -11.36 14.51 -19.41
CA SER A 70 -11.80 13.57 -18.37
C SER A 70 -10.97 13.74 -17.09
N LEU A 71 -9.65 13.91 -17.21
CA LEU A 71 -8.77 14.11 -16.06
C LEU A 71 -9.07 15.42 -15.34
N LEU A 72 -9.25 16.52 -16.08
CA LEU A 72 -9.62 17.82 -15.51
C LEU A 72 -10.98 17.77 -14.81
N MET A 73 -11.96 17.08 -15.41
CA MET A 73 -13.27 16.87 -14.80
C MET A 73 -13.16 16.09 -13.48
N CYS A 74 -12.39 14.99 -13.45
CA CYS A 74 -12.18 14.24 -12.21
C CYS A 74 -11.44 15.08 -11.16
N LEU A 75 -10.41 15.84 -11.55
CA LEU A 75 -9.68 16.72 -10.63
C LEU A 75 -10.57 17.81 -10.01
N GLU A 76 -11.56 18.33 -10.76
CA GLU A 76 -12.52 19.30 -10.24
C GLU A 76 -13.54 18.64 -9.29
N LYS A 77 -14.04 17.45 -9.63
CA LYS A 77 -15.02 16.70 -8.83
C LYS A 77 -14.44 16.17 -7.52
N GLU A 78 -13.15 15.79 -7.53
CA GLU A 78 -12.42 15.21 -6.41
C GLU A 78 -11.35 16.16 -5.86
N LYS A 79 -11.56 17.47 -6.00
CA LYS A 79 -10.58 18.49 -5.57
C LYS A 79 -10.15 18.33 -4.11
N GLU A 80 -11.08 17.96 -3.23
CA GLU A 80 -10.82 17.77 -1.80
C GLU A 80 -10.01 16.50 -1.49
N THR A 81 -10.11 15.45 -2.31
CA THR A 81 -9.42 14.16 -2.09
C THR A 81 -8.12 14.04 -2.89
N LEU A 82 -8.04 14.55 -4.11
CA LEU A 82 -6.87 14.42 -5.00
C LEU A 82 -5.78 15.48 -4.75
N GLN A 83 -6.14 16.67 -4.26
CA GLN A 83 -5.18 17.73 -3.85
C GLN A 83 -4.83 17.65 -2.36
N ARG A 84 -5.26 16.59 -1.68
CA ARG A 84 -4.86 16.30 -0.31
C ARG A 84 -3.37 15.99 -0.28
N ALA A 85 -2.67 16.54 0.72
CA ALA A 85 -1.32 16.16 1.06
C ALA A 85 -1.30 15.80 2.55
N ASP A 86 -1.22 14.51 2.85
CA ASP A 86 -1.15 14.00 4.22
C ASP A 86 0.31 13.82 4.62
N PRO A 87 0.77 14.51 5.68
CA PRO A 87 2.13 14.34 6.17
C PRO A 87 2.35 12.94 6.75
N PRO A 88 3.55 12.35 6.59
CA PRO A 88 3.90 11.07 7.18
C PRO A 88 3.97 11.13 8.70
N LYS A 89 3.40 10.12 9.35
CA LYS A 89 3.68 9.80 10.75
C LYS A 89 5.00 9.05 10.81
N ALA A 90 6.08 9.78 11.06
CA ALA A 90 7.42 9.23 11.01
C ALA A 90 8.02 8.99 12.40
N HIS A 91 8.77 7.91 12.56
CA HIS A 91 9.44 7.54 13.81
C HIS A 91 10.61 6.59 13.56
N VAL A 92 11.53 6.50 14.52
CA VAL A 92 12.71 5.62 14.46
C VAL A 92 12.58 4.50 15.47
N THR A 93 12.83 3.27 15.01
CA THR A 93 12.85 2.05 15.82
C THR A 93 14.26 1.50 15.90
N HIS A 94 14.60 0.91 17.05
CA HIS A 94 15.93 0.37 17.34
C HIS A 94 15.84 -1.14 17.55
N HIS A 95 16.59 -1.88 16.74
CA HIS A 95 16.60 -3.34 16.73
C HIS A 95 18.02 -3.84 16.99
N PRO A 96 18.34 -4.32 18.20
CA PRO A 96 19.61 -5.00 18.46
C PRO A 96 19.65 -6.32 17.68
N VAL A 97 20.68 -6.52 16.86
CA VAL A 97 20.91 -7.77 16.11
C VAL A 97 21.93 -8.64 16.84
N SER A 98 23.01 -8.04 17.32
CA SER A 98 24.05 -8.70 18.11
C SER A 98 24.70 -7.72 19.10
N ALA A 99 25.66 -8.19 19.91
CA ALA A 99 26.40 -7.32 20.83
C ALA A 99 27.22 -6.21 20.12
N SER A 100 27.50 -6.38 18.83
CA SER A 100 28.27 -5.45 18.01
C SER A 100 27.47 -4.83 16.86
N GLU A 101 26.17 -5.11 16.78
CA GLU A 101 25.35 -4.71 15.63
C GLU A 101 23.94 -4.31 16.07
N VAL A 102 23.56 -3.09 15.71
CA VAL A 102 22.22 -2.53 15.90
C VAL A 102 21.70 -2.07 14.54
N THR A 103 20.40 -2.22 14.33
CA THR A 103 19.72 -1.65 13.16
C THR A 103 18.77 -0.56 13.61
N LEU A 104 18.94 0.64 13.05
CA LEU A 104 17.94 1.70 13.15
C LEU A 104 17.03 1.64 11.93
N ARG A 105 15.71 1.68 12.14
CA ARG A 105 14.73 1.72 11.06
C ARG A 105 13.83 2.94 11.23
N CYS A 106 13.85 3.80 10.22
CA CYS A 106 13.01 4.97 10.09
C CYS A 106 11.76 4.61 9.31
N TRP A 107 10.60 4.81 9.92
CA TRP A 107 9.30 4.55 9.33
C TRP A 107 8.65 5.86 8.89
N ALA A 108 7.95 5.83 7.78
CA ALA A 108 6.99 6.84 7.36
C ALA A 108 5.67 6.13 7.05
N LEU A 109 4.60 6.49 7.75
CA LEU A 109 3.30 5.83 7.69
C LEU A 109 2.17 6.83 7.40
N GLY A 110 1.13 6.38 6.70
CA GLY A 110 -0.12 7.12 6.59
C GLY A 110 -0.02 8.41 5.77
N PHE A 111 0.91 8.46 4.81
CA PHE A 111 1.14 9.66 3.98
C PHE A 111 0.49 9.53 2.60
N TYR A 112 0.22 10.67 1.98
CA TYR A 112 -0.26 10.78 0.60
C TYR A 112 0.18 12.14 0.03
N PRO A 113 0.72 12.24 -1.20
CA PRO A 113 0.85 11.20 -2.21
C PRO A 113 1.99 10.20 -1.94
N ALA A 114 2.13 9.18 -2.79
CA ALA A 114 3.13 8.11 -2.67
C ALA A 114 4.59 8.58 -2.79
N ASP A 115 4.82 9.73 -3.43
CA ASP A 115 6.16 10.28 -3.62
C ASP A 115 6.71 10.79 -2.29
N ILE A 116 7.81 10.19 -1.84
CA ILE A 116 8.46 10.47 -0.55
C ILE A 116 9.93 10.12 -0.64
N SER A 117 10.79 10.90 0.02
CA SER A 117 12.21 10.60 0.16
C SER A 117 12.56 10.34 1.62
N LEU A 118 13.22 9.21 1.88
CA LEU A 118 13.78 8.85 3.18
C LEU A 118 15.29 8.66 2.98
N THR A 119 16.11 9.37 3.75
CA THR A 119 17.57 9.23 3.73
C THR A 119 18.14 9.13 5.14
N TRP A 120 19.18 8.32 5.30
CA TRP A 120 19.98 8.27 6.53
C TRP A 120 21.25 9.09 6.35
N GLN A 121 21.57 9.88 7.37
CA GLN A 121 22.82 10.62 7.47
C GLN A 121 23.56 10.26 8.75
N ARG A 122 24.88 10.20 8.68
CA ARG A 122 25.78 10.12 9.83
C ARG A 122 26.61 11.39 9.89
N ASP A 123 26.46 12.18 10.95
CA ASP A 123 27.14 13.48 11.11
C ASP A 123 26.99 14.42 9.88
N GLY A 124 25.87 14.31 9.16
CA GLY A 124 25.59 15.08 7.95
C GLY A 124 26.00 14.42 6.62
N GLU A 125 26.66 13.26 6.64
CA GLU A 125 27.02 12.50 5.44
C GLU A 125 26.00 11.41 5.10
N ASP A 126 25.48 11.41 3.87
CA ASP A 126 24.50 10.44 3.38
C ASP A 126 25.02 8.99 3.38
N GLN A 127 24.22 8.05 3.89
CA GLN A 127 24.55 6.62 4.03
C GLN A 127 23.85 5.75 2.98
N THR A 128 23.85 6.15 1.71
CA THR A 128 23.05 5.50 0.66
C THR A 128 23.45 4.06 0.31
N GLN A 129 24.72 3.66 0.51
CA GLN A 129 25.18 2.29 0.23
C GLN A 129 24.85 1.29 1.34
N ASP A 130 24.85 1.73 2.60
CA ASP A 130 24.63 0.88 3.77
C ASP A 130 23.15 0.85 4.21
N MET A 131 22.28 1.43 3.39
CA MET A 131 20.87 1.63 3.66
C MET A 131 20.01 0.59 2.96
N GLU A 132 19.19 -0.13 3.73
CA GLU A 132 18.09 -0.92 3.21
C GLU A 132 16.87 0.00 3.00
N LEU A 133 16.55 0.29 1.73
CA LEU A 133 15.39 1.08 1.35
C LEU A 133 14.33 0.19 0.70
N VAL A 134 13.14 0.16 1.29
CA VAL A 134 12.01 -0.55 0.70
C VAL A 134 11.19 0.37 -0.20
N GLU A 135 10.67 -0.17 -1.31
CA GLU A 135 9.73 0.54 -2.19
C GLU A 135 8.50 1.03 -1.42
N THR A 136 7.89 2.12 -1.90
CA THR A 136 6.68 2.65 -1.26
C THR A 136 5.52 1.67 -1.45
N ARG A 137 4.82 1.31 -0.37
CA ARG A 137 3.73 0.34 -0.39
C ARG A 137 2.40 1.00 -0.04
N PRO A 138 1.29 0.60 -0.66
CA PRO A 138 -0.04 1.04 -0.23
C PRO A 138 -0.38 0.43 1.15
N ALA A 139 -1.07 1.20 1.99
CA ALA A 139 -1.55 0.75 3.31
C ALA A 139 -2.96 0.13 3.26
N GLY A 140 -3.71 0.38 2.18
CA GLY A 140 -5.06 -0.17 1.96
C GLY A 140 -6.21 0.78 2.32
N ASP A 141 -5.92 1.92 2.95
CA ASP A 141 -6.86 2.98 3.33
C ASP A 141 -6.73 4.24 2.43
N GLY A 142 -6.06 4.10 1.28
CA GLY A 142 -5.72 5.21 0.38
C GLY A 142 -4.40 5.91 0.70
N THR A 143 -3.74 5.56 1.81
CA THR A 143 -2.41 6.09 2.17
C THR A 143 -1.27 5.13 1.84
N PHE A 144 -0.04 5.61 2.04
CA PHE A 144 1.19 4.87 1.76
C PHE A 144 2.05 4.70 3.01
N GLN A 145 2.97 3.74 2.92
CA GLN A 145 3.99 3.46 3.92
C GLN A 145 5.33 3.16 3.25
N LYS A 146 6.43 3.58 3.90
CA LYS A 146 7.81 3.34 3.47
C LYS A 146 8.71 3.29 4.69
N TRP A 147 9.83 2.56 4.60
CA TRP A 147 10.85 2.61 5.63
C TRP A 147 12.25 2.49 5.04
N ALA A 148 13.20 2.99 5.81
CA ALA A 148 14.63 2.97 5.53
C ALA A 148 15.37 2.46 6.77
N ALA A 149 16.25 1.47 6.63
CA ALA A 149 17.05 0.95 7.72
C ALA A 149 18.56 1.11 7.46
N VAL A 150 19.33 1.27 8.53
CA VAL A 150 20.79 1.37 8.49
C VAL A 150 21.39 0.57 9.64
N GLY A 151 22.48 -0.14 9.37
CA GLY A 151 23.29 -0.80 10.39
C GLY A 151 24.15 0.24 11.12
N VAL A 152 24.14 0.22 12.44
CA VAL A 152 24.87 1.18 13.27
C VAL A 152 25.73 0.46 14.32
N PRO A 153 26.95 0.95 14.60
CA PRO A 153 27.71 0.51 15.74
C PRO A 153 26.98 0.84 17.05
N PRO A 154 26.93 -0.08 18.02
CA PRO A 154 26.35 0.20 19.33
C PRO A 154 27.02 1.39 20.01
N GLY A 155 26.22 2.33 20.53
CA GLY A 155 26.69 3.58 21.16
C GLY A 155 26.87 4.75 20.20
N GLU A 156 26.79 4.54 18.89
CA GLU A 156 26.86 5.60 17.88
C GLU A 156 25.49 6.03 17.35
N GLU A 157 24.39 5.49 17.87
CA GLU A 157 23.03 5.65 17.32
C GLU A 157 22.62 7.12 17.21
N GLN A 158 23.08 7.97 18.12
CA GLN A 158 22.76 9.41 18.17
C GLN A 158 23.43 10.22 17.05
N ARG A 159 24.48 9.67 16.40
CA ARG A 159 25.14 10.29 15.23
C ARG A 159 24.33 10.12 13.95
N TYR A 160 23.37 9.20 13.96
CA TYR A 160 22.52 8.89 12.81
C TYR A 160 21.21 9.66 12.87
N THR A 161 20.88 10.32 11.77
CA THR A 161 19.62 11.06 11.59
C THR A 161 18.91 10.58 10.34
N CYS A 162 17.62 10.30 10.46
CA CYS A 162 16.75 10.05 9.33
C CYS A 162 16.12 11.36 8.85
N HIS A 163 16.21 11.64 7.55
CA HIS A 163 15.58 12.78 6.91
C HIS A 163 14.40 12.30 6.07
N VAL A 164 13.25 12.95 6.25
CA VAL A 164 12.01 12.63 5.53
C VAL A 164 11.54 13.87 4.79
N GLN A 165 11.44 13.76 3.46
CA GLN A 165 10.91 14.81 2.60
C GLN A 165 9.62 14.32 1.94
N HIS A 166 8.57 15.12 2.06
CA HIS A 166 7.25 14.82 1.55
C HIS A 166 6.49 16.12 1.29
N GLU A 167 5.66 16.19 0.26
CA GLU A 167 4.88 17.39 -0.09
C GLU A 167 3.92 17.83 1.02
N GLY A 168 3.41 16.89 1.82
CA GLY A 168 2.55 17.17 2.97
C GLY A 168 3.29 17.80 4.16
N LEU A 169 4.62 17.88 4.13
CA LEU A 169 5.42 18.50 5.18
C LEU A 169 5.81 19.94 4.80
N PRO A 170 5.59 20.93 5.69
CA PRO A 170 6.03 22.30 5.43
C PRO A 170 7.56 22.42 5.41
N GLU A 171 8.25 21.59 6.21
CA GLU A 171 9.70 21.48 6.28
C GLU A 171 10.11 20.00 6.40
N PRO A 172 11.27 19.59 5.85
CA PRO A 172 11.77 18.23 6.02
C PRO A 172 11.88 17.82 7.49
N LEU A 173 11.43 16.60 7.82
CA LEU A 173 11.58 16.07 9.17
C LEU A 173 12.97 15.47 9.34
N THR A 174 13.65 15.84 10.42
CA THR A 174 14.89 15.19 10.86
C THR A 174 14.61 14.43 12.16
N LEU A 175 14.75 13.11 12.13
CA LEU A 175 14.47 12.23 13.24
C LEU A 175 15.74 11.56 13.74
N ARG A 176 15.85 11.45 15.07
CA ARG A 176 16.86 10.62 15.74
C ARG A 176 16.16 9.50 16.49
N TRP A 177 16.91 8.44 16.81
CA TRP A 177 16.42 7.44 17.73
C TRP A 177 16.36 8.02 19.15
N GLU A 178 15.18 7.96 19.78
CA GLU A 178 15.00 8.33 21.18
C GLU A 178 14.94 7.07 22.06
N PRO A 179 15.83 6.93 23.05
CA PRO A 179 15.74 5.84 24.02
C PRO A 179 14.43 5.93 24.82
N PRO A 180 13.82 4.80 25.20
CA PRO A 180 12.65 4.82 26.07
C PRO A 180 12.96 5.58 27.37
N SER A 181 12.06 6.50 27.75
CA SER A 181 12.32 7.38 28.89
C SER A 181 12.48 6.59 30.20
N HIS A 182 13.37 7.07 31.07
CA HIS A 182 13.65 6.46 32.37
C HIS A 182 12.38 6.35 33.24
N THR A 183 11.44 7.28 33.07
CA THR A 183 10.12 7.26 33.70
C THR A 183 9.26 6.10 33.23
N PHE A 184 9.24 5.76 31.94
CA PHE A 184 8.52 4.57 31.45
C PHE A 184 9.08 3.28 32.03
N ILE A 185 10.41 3.16 32.14
CA ILE A 185 11.08 2.00 32.74
C ILE A 185 10.71 1.87 34.22
N ILE A 186 10.74 2.98 34.98
CA ILE A 186 10.37 3.00 36.40
C ILE A 186 8.89 2.65 36.59
N ILE A 187 7.98 3.20 35.77
CA ILE A 187 6.54 2.94 35.87
C ILE A 187 6.23 1.46 35.60
N MET A 188 6.83 0.86 34.57
CA MET A 188 6.67 -0.57 34.27
C MET A 188 7.24 -1.44 35.40
N GLY A 189 8.38 -1.05 35.97
CA GLY A 189 8.95 -1.72 37.14
C GLY A 189 8.03 -1.70 38.36
N ILE A 190 7.45 -0.54 38.70
CA ILE A 190 6.52 -0.39 39.82
C ILE A 190 5.24 -1.21 39.58
N ALA A 191 4.66 -1.15 38.37
CA ALA A 191 3.47 -1.91 38.02
C ALA A 191 3.71 -3.42 38.16
N GLY A 192 4.85 -3.92 37.68
CA GLY A 192 5.25 -5.32 37.85
C GLY A 192 5.38 -5.72 39.32
N CYS A 193 6.04 -4.89 40.13
CA CYS A 193 6.18 -5.13 41.58
C CYS A 193 4.82 -5.18 42.29
N LEU A 194 3.88 -4.29 41.97
CA LEU A 194 2.54 -4.28 42.57
C LEU A 194 1.73 -5.52 42.20
N VAL A 195 1.81 -5.98 40.95
CA VAL A 195 1.14 -7.22 40.51
C VAL A 195 1.69 -8.44 41.27
N LEU A 196 3.01 -8.53 41.43
CA LEU A 196 3.65 -9.61 42.20
C LEU A 196 3.23 -9.57 43.67
N LEU A 197 3.22 -8.40 44.30
CA LEU A 197 2.77 -8.24 45.69
C LEU A 197 1.29 -8.63 45.85
N GLY A 198 0.43 -8.22 44.92
CA GLY A 198 -0.98 -8.61 44.91
C GLY A 198 -1.18 -10.13 44.76
N ALA A 199 -0.41 -10.77 43.88
CA ALA A 199 -0.44 -12.22 43.70
C ALA A 199 0.02 -12.98 44.96
N VAL A 200 1.10 -12.53 45.61
CA VAL A 200 1.59 -13.11 46.87
C VAL A 200 0.55 -12.94 47.98
N ALA A 201 -0.02 -11.74 48.14
CA ALA A 201 -1.07 -11.49 49.12
C ALA A 201 -2.31 -12.38 48.86
N GLY A 202 -2.73 -12.50 47.60
CA GLY A 202 -3.82 -13.39 47.18
C GLY A 202 -3.53 -14.86 47.52
N ALA A 203 -2.34 -15.35 47.21
CA ALA A 203 -1.91 -16.72 47.52
C ALA A 203 -1.85 -16.99 49.04
N VAL A 204 -1.34 -16.04 49.83
CA VAL A 204 -1.29 -16.13 51.29
C VAL A 204 -2.70 -16.16 51.90
N MET A 205 -3.60 -15.29 51.43
CA MET A 205 -5.00 -15.30 51.89
C MET A 205 -5.72 -16.60 51.53
N TRP A 206 -5.47 -17.15 50.34
CA TRP A 206 -6.01 -18.44 49.91
C TRP A 206 -5.49 -19.60 50.77
N GLY A 207 -4.19 -19.61 51.07
CA GLY A 207 -3.57 -20.59 51.96
C GLY A 207 -4.11 -20.53 53.39
N ARG A 208 -4.32 -19.33 53.94
CA ARG A 208 -4.92 -19.15 55.27
C ARG A 208 -6.38 -19.61 55.33
N ARG A 209 -7.18 -19.38 54.29
CA ARG A 209 -8.57 -19.90 54.21
C ARG A 209 -8.62 -21.43 54.17
N ARG A 210 -7.65 -22.11 53.54
CA ARG A 210 -7.59 -23.58 53.51
C ARG A 210 -7.09 -24.22 54.81
N SER A 211 -6.33 -23.49 55.65
CA SER A 211 -5.79 -24.01 56.91
C SER A 211 -6.74 -23.87 58.11
N GLY A 212 -7.86 -23.16 57.97
CA GLY A 212 -8.77 -22.79 59.06
C GLY A 212 -10.04 -23.65 59.23
N GLY A 213 -10.18 -24.79 58.55
CA GLY A 213 -11.42 -25.58 58.62
C GLY A 213 -11.20 -27.08 58.57
N LYS A 214 -11.01 -27.69 59.75
CA LYS A 214 -11.14 -29.15 59.93
C LYS A 214 -12.35 -29.42 60.84
N GLY A 215 -13.41 -29.89 60.21
CA GLY A 215 -14.68 -30.35 60.78
C GLY A 215 -15.69 -30.31 59.63
N GLY A 216 -16.34 -31.37 59.18
CA GLY A 216 -16.61 -32.68 59.73
C GLY A 216 -17.90 -33.14 59.03
N SER A 217 -17.77 -34.07 58.08
CA SER A 217 -18.69 -35.19 57.82
C SER A 217 -20.17 -35.06 57.37
N TYR A 218 -20.39 -35.75 56.24
CA TYR A 218 -21.49 -36.64 55.80
C TYR A 218 -22.88 -36.10 55.38
N ALA A 219 -23.16 -36.37 54.08
CA ALA A 219 -24.39 -36.86 53.43
C ALA A 219 -25.75 -36.16 53.64
N GLN A 220 -26.47 -35.85 52.54
CA GLN A 220 -27.43 -36.75 51.89
C GLN A 220 -28.14 -36.04 50.70
N ALA A 221 -28.64 -36.85 49.77
CA ALA A 221 -29.14 -36.55 48.43
C ALA A 221 -30.57 -35.97 48.34
N ALA A 222 -30.87 -35.31 47.20
CA ALA A 222 -32.13 -35.33 46.45
C ALA A 222 -31.85 -34.68 45.07
N SER A 223 -31.78 -35.44 43.97
CA SER A 223 -32.86 -35.87 43.07
C SER A 223 -33.50 -34.75 42.25
N SER A 224 -33.30 -34.87 40.91
CA SER A 224 -34.21 -34.54 39.77
C SER A 224 -34.67 -33.08 39.61
N ASP A 225 -34.79 -32.46 38.43
CA ASP A 225 -34.90 -32.94 37.05
C ASP A 225 -34.88 -31.70 36.10
N SER A 226 -34.82 -31.95 34.79
CA SER A 226 -35.33 -31.08 33.68
C SER A 226 -34.38 -30.09 32.99
N ALA A 227 -33.85 -30.58 31.86
CA ALA A 227 -34.06 -30.08 30.49
C ALA A 227 -34.11 -28.56 30.19
N GLN A 228 -33.17 -28.09 29.37
CA GLN A 228 -33.35 -27.44 28.04
C GLN A 228 -31.99 -26.86 27.63
N GLY A 229 -31.42 -27.26 26.49
CA GLY A 229 -31.51 -26.47 25.24
C GLY A 229 -30.72 -25.16 25.40
N SER A 230 -29.60 -24.93 24.74
CA SER A 230 -29.45 -24.93 23.29
C SER A 230 -27.96 -24.81 22.93
N ASP A 231 -27.58 -25.43 21.83
CA ASP A 231 -26.37 -25.08 21.09
C ASP A 231 -26.43 -23.62 20.63
N VAL A 232 -25.32 -22.90 20.78
CA VAL A 232 -24.95 -21.81 19.85
C VAL A 232 -23.50 -22.03 19.46
N SER A 233 -23.33 -22.80 18.39
CA SER A 233 -22.24 -22.64 17.45
C SER A 233 -22.15 -21.19 16.98
N PHE A 234 -20.97 -20.56 17.09
CA PHE A 234 -20.61 -19.49 16.17
C PHE A 234 -19.60 -20.05 15.17
N SER A 235 -20.10 -20.14 13.94
CA SER A 235 -19.45 -20.63 12.75
C SER A 235 -18.30 -19.73 12.30
N ALA A 236 -17.26 -20.40 11.75
CA ALA A 236 -16.55 -20.05 10.53
C ALA A 236 -16.58 -18.58 10.08
N SER A 237 -15.46 -17.88 10.22
CA SER A 237 -15.08 -16.83 9.28
C SER A 237 -14.63 -17.49 7.97
N ARG A 238 -15.62 -17.83 7.15
CA ARG A 238 -15.46 -18.05 5.72
C ARG A 238 -14.90 -16.75 5.14
N GLY A 239 -13.80 -16.86 4.39
CA GLY A 239 -13.32 -15.77 3.57
C GLY A 239 -14.41 -15.33 2.62
N GLU A 240 -14.71 -14.04 2.61
CA GLU A 240 -15.45 -13.40 1.55
C GLU A 240 -14.52 -12.38 0.90
N THR A 241 -13.99 -12.84 -0.23
CA THR A 241 -13.72 -12.05 -1.43
C THR A 241 -14.66 -10.85 -1.52
N LEU A 242 -14.09 -9.64 -1.54
CA LEU A 242 -14.81 -8.46 -1.98
C LEU A 242 -15.33 -8.72 -3.40
N SER A 243 -16.65 -8.64 -3.50
CA SER A 243 -17.46 -8.68 -4.71
C SER A 243 -16.81 -7.85 -5.81
N TRP A 244 -16.28 -8.53 -6.82
CA TRP A 244 -16.09 -7.95 -8.14
C TRP A 244 -17.45 -7.49 -8.66
N GLY A 245 -17.59 -6.18 -8.86
CA GLY A 245 -18.68 -5.60 -9.63
C GLY A 245 -18.58 -6.11 -11.07
N GLY A 246 -19.30 -7.20 -11.37
CA GLY A 246 -19.45 -7.69 -12.72
C GLY A 246 -20.32 -6.74 -13.53
N VAL A 247 -19.81 -6.29 -14.68
CA VAL A 247 -20.63 -5.78 -15.78
C VAL A 247 -20.26 -6.57 -17.04
N GLY A 248 -21.25 -7.31 -17.55
CA GLY A 248 -21.29 -7.80 -18.94
C GLY A 248 -20.75 -9.20 -19.19
N ARG A 249 -21.66 -10.19 -19.23
CA ARG A 249 -21.42 -11.52 -19.79
C ARG A 249 -21.76 -11.49 -21.29
N GLY A 250 -20.72 -11.58 -22.13
CA GLY A 250 -20.79 -11.89 -23.56
C GLY A 250 -19.59 -12.79 -23.86
N GLU A 251 -19.80 -13.87 -24.59
CA GLU A 251 -18.90 -15.02 -24.68
C GLU A 251 -17.45 -14.61 -25.07
N ASP A 252 -16.49 -15.12 -24.29
CA ASP A 252 -15.03 -15.21 -24.49
C ASP A 252 -14.04 -14.15 -23.97
N TRP A 253 -14.41 -13.10 -23.21
CA TRP A 253 -13.40 -12.14 -22.68
C TRP A 253 -13.68 -11.58 -21.28
N VAL A 254 -12.63 -11.38 -20.47
CA VAL A 254 -12.65 -10.57 -19.23
C VAL A 254 -11.66 -9.40 -19.40
N VAL A 255 -12.18 -8.17 -19.40
CA VAL A 255 -11.39 -6.94 -19.35
C VAL A 255 -11.43 -6.44 -17.91
N GLY A 256 -10.29 -6.45 -17.23
CA GLY A 256 -10.13 -5.83 -15.91
C GLY A 256 -9.36 -4.52 -16.03
N CYS A 257 -9.86 -3.44 -15.44
CA CYS A 257 -9.08 -2.23 -15.23
C CYS A 257 -8.54 -2.27 -13.79
N GLN A 258 -7.22 -2.31 -13.63
CA GLN A 258 -6.56 -2.21 -12.34
C GLN A 258 -5.94 -0.83 -12.19
N TRP A 259 -6.44 -0.06 -11.22
CA TRP A 259 -5.83 1.19 -10.82
C TRP A 259 -4.57 0.91 -10.00
N ASP A 260 -3.43 1.40 -10.47
CA ASP A 260 -2.20 1.43 -9.70
C ASP A 260 -2.12 2.76 -8.94
N THR A 261 -2.36 2.67 -7.64
CA THR A 261 -2.33 3.81 -6.72
C THR A 261 -0.93 4.41 -6.57
N VAL A 262 0.14 3.62 -6.75
CA VAL A 262 1.53 4.07 -6.57
C VAL A 262 1.95 4.94 -7.76
N SER A 263 1.63 4.52 -8.98
CA SER A 263 2.05 5.24 -10.19
C SER A 263 0.99 6.18 -10.76
N ARG A 264 -0.22 6.21 -10.17
CA ARG A 264 -1.41 6.89 -10.70
C ARG A 264 -1.69 6.50 -12.16
N LYS A 265 -1.61 5.20 -12.46
CA LYS A 265 -1.81 4.66 -13.82
C LYS A 265 -2.91 3.62 -13.82
N TRP A 266 -3.72 3.66 -14.88
CA TRP A 266 -4.63 2.56 -15.21
C TRP A 266 -3.85 1.47 -15.95
N THR A 267 -3.90 0.25 -15.43
CA THR A 267 -3.39 -0.96 -16.07
C THR A 267 -4.58 -1.80 -16.51
N VAL A 268 -4.77 -1.93 -17.82
CA VAL A 268 -5.77 -2.86 -18.37
C VAL A 268 -5.13 -4.25 -18.41
N ILE A 269 -5.74 -5.21 -17.71
CA ILE A 269 -5.32 -6.60 -17.70
C ILE A 269 -6.34 -7.40 -18.51
N MET A 270 -5.86 -8.10 -19.54
CA MET A 270 -6.67 -9.00 -20.36
C MET A 270 -6.04 -10.40 -20.32
N SER A 271 -6.84 -11.42 -19.99
CA SER A 271 -6.44 -12.83 -20.16
C SER A 271 -7.04 -13.40 -21.47
N PRO A 272 -6.32 -14.26 -22.21
CA PRO A 272 -6.70 -14.60 -23.57
C PRO A 272 -7.59 -15.84 -23.63
N VAL A 273 -8.65 -15.79 -24.45
CA VAL A 273 -9.12 -16.97 -25.18
C VAL A 273 -9.24 -16.61 -26.66
N THR A 274 -8.10 -16.61 -27.36
CA THR A 274 -7.97 -16.62 -28.84
C THR A 274 -8.38 -15.34 -29.61
N ALA A 275 -7.63 -14.24 -29.45
CA ALA A 275 -7.92 -13.00 -30.19
C ALA A 275 -7.00 -12.95 -31.41
N THR A 276 -7.48 -13.42 -32.56
CA THR A 276 -6.76 -13.30 -33.83
C THR A 276 -6.83 -11.89 -34.44
N ASP A 277 -7.54 -10.94 -33.81
CA ASP A 277 -7.66 -9.58 -34.34
C ASP A 277 -7.35 -8.51 -33.28
N LEU A 278 -6.10 -8.02 -33.33
CA LEU A 278 -5.61 -6.92 -32.49
C LEU A 278 -6.47 -5.65 -32.67
N ASN A 279 -7.13 -5.47 -33.82
CA ASN A 279 -8.02 -4.32 -34.06
C ASN A 279 -9.28 -4.36 -33.18
N LEU A 280 -9.79 -5.55 -32.86
CA LEU A 280 -10.92 -5.73 -31.97
C LEU A 280 -10.52 -5.43 -30.51
N LEU A 281 -9.33 -5.85 -30.11
CA LEU A 281 -8.74 -5.58 -28.80
C LEU A 281 -8.62 -4.05 -28.54
N ILE A 282 -8.24 -3.30 -29.57
CA ILE A 282 -8.09 -1.84 -29.51
C ILE A 282 -9.43 -1.13 -29.39
N MET A 283 -10.44 -1.54 -30.17
CA MET A 283 -11.80 -0.98 -30.06
C MET A 283 -12.37 -1.18 -28.65
N ILE A 284 -12.07 -2.31 -28.02
CA ILE A 284 -12.46 -2.60 -26.63
C ILE A 284 -11.76 -1.64 -25.66
N VAL A 285 -10.44 -1.42 -25.78
CA VAL A 285 -9.72 -0.46 -24.91
C VAL A 285 -10.25 0.96 -25.07
N PHE A 286 -10.49 1.43 -26.30
CA PHE A 286 -11.09 2.75 -26.54
C PHE A 286 -12.51 2.87 -25.99
N TYR A 287 -13.32 1.81 -26.08
CA TYR A 287 -14.67 1.80 -25.53
C TYR A 287 -14.66 1.77 -23.99
N SER A 288 -13.73 1.04 -23.38
CA SER A 288 -13.55 0.98 -21.92
C SER A 288 -13.08 2.30 -21.34
N VAL A 289 -12.14 3.01 -21.99
CA VAL A 289 -11.70 4.36 -21.58
C VAL A 289 -12.88 5.35 -21.60
N ARG A 290 -13.81 5.20 -22.55
CA ARG A 290 -15.02 6.01 -22.65
C ARG A 290 -16.03 5.79 -21.52
N GLN A 291 -15.90 4.69 -20.77
CA GLN A 291 -16.83 4.29 -19.72
C GLN A 291 -16.25 4.34 -18.31
N LEU A 292 -14.97 4.65 -18.11
CA LEU A 292 -14.39 4.75 -16.77
C LEU A 292 -15.02 5.93 -16.02
N PRO A 293 -15.86 5.69 -15.00
CA PRO A 293 -16.26 6.75 -14.08
C PRO A 293 -15.01 7.19 -13.30
N CYS A 294 -14.92 8.48 -12.92
CA CYS A 294 -14.01 8.86 -11.84
C CYS A 294 -14.34 7.94 -10.65
N GLY A 295 -13.37 7.14 -10.22
CA GLY A 295 -13.61 6.00 -9.33
C GLY A 295 -14.28 6.42 -8.03
N ASP A 296 -15.32 5.68 -7.63
CA ASP A 296 -15.89 5.75 -6.27
C ASP A 296 -14.97 5.07 -5.24
#